data_AF-A0A0C2GPX7-F1
#
_entry.id   AF-A0A0C2GPX7-F1
#
_cell.length_a   1.000
_cell.length_b   1.000
_cell.length_c   1.000
_cell.angle_alpha   90.00
_cell.angle_beta   90.00
_cell.angle_gamma   90.00
#
_symmetry.space_group_name_H-M   'P 1'
#
loop_
_entity.id
_entity.type
_entity.pdbx_description
1 polymer ?
#
loop_
_entity_poly.entity_id
_entity_poly.type
_entity_poly.pdbx_seq_one_letter_code
_entity_poly.pdbx_strand_id
1 'polypeptide(L)' 'MFVSNIDNTGATLDLKIAQFACDEAVDYIMECTEKTQNDIKGGTLIDIAGQLMHLEIPQVPPEHLDEFCSTRTFK' A
#
# COMPACT_ATOMS: atom_id res chain seq x y z
N MET A 1 3.05 9.49 -13.92
CA MET A 1 3.53 8.18 -14.42
C MET A 1 2.74 7.10 -13.69
N PHE A 2 2.20 6.10 -14.38
CA PHE A 2 1.54 4.95 -13.75
C PHE A 2 2.54 3.80 -13.64
N VAL A 3 2.65 3.19 -12.47
CA VAL A 3 3.55 2.07 -12.18
C VAL A 3 2.75 0.94 -11.57
N SER A 4 2.92 -0.26 -12.07
CA SER A 4 2.27 -1.46 -11.54
C SER A 4 3.21 -2.66 -11.60
N ASN A 5 2.92 -3.67 -10.79
CA ASN A 5 3.63 -4.93 -10.89
C ASN A 5 3.24 -5.66 -12.19
N ILE A 6 4.20 -6.39 -12.76
CA ILE A 6 4.01 -7.15 -14.01
C ILE A 6 3.04 -8.33 -13.84
N ASP A 7 2.94 -8.87 -12.63
CA ASP A 7 2.06 -9.98 -12.27
C ASP A 7 0.65 -9.53 -11.86
N ASN A 8 0.42 -8.22 -11.66
CA ASN A 8 -0.91 -7.67 -11.42
C ASN A 8 -1.61 -7.37 -12.76
N THR A 9 -2.27 -8.38 -13.31
CA THR A 9 -3.03 -8.26 -14.57
C THR A 9 -4.29 -7.39 -14.46
N GLY A 10 -4.71 -7.02 -13.25
CA GLY A 10 -5.83 -6.11 -12.99
C GLY A 10 -5.42 -4.63 -13.00
N ALA A 11 -4.13 -4.33 -12.96
CA ALA A 11 -3.63 -2.96 -12.96
C ALA A 11 -3.81 -2.32 -14.34
N THR A 12 -4.72 -1.37 -14.44
CA THR A 12 -4.96 -0.57 -15.65
C THR A 12 -5.09 0.90 -15.28
N LEU A 13 -4.78 1.79 -16.21
CA LEU A 13 -4.89 3.23 -15.97
C LEU A 13 -6.37 3.65 -15.85
N ASP A 14 -6.82 3.98 -14.64
CA ASP A 14 -8.12 4.63 -14.43
C ASP A 14 -7.99 6.15 -14.61
N LEU A 15 -8.67 6.69 -15.63
CA LEU A 15 -8.65 8.13 -15.93
C LEU A 15 -9.27 8.99 -14.84
N LYS A 16 -10.14 8.43 -13.98
CA LYS A 16 -10.70 9.17 -12.84
C LYS A 16 -9.64 9.43 -11.78
N ILE A 17 -8.77 8.45 -11.51
CA ILE A 17 -7.65 8.61 -10.58
C ILE A 17 -6.62 9.57 -11.17
N ALA A 18 -6.35 9.46 -12.47
CA ALA A 18 -5.45 10.39 -13.16
C ALA A 18 -5.99 11.84 -13.14
N GLN A 19 -7.29 12.03 -13.35
CA GLN A 19 -7.93 13.35 -13.28
C GLN A 19 -7.88 13.90 -11.85
N PHE A 20 -8.20 13.08 -10.84
CA PHE A 20 -8.07 13.45 -9.44
C PHE A 20 -6.65 13.91 -9.10
N ALA A 21 -5.63 13.23 -9.63
CA ALA A 21 -4.23 13.61 -9.42
C ALA A 21 -3.92 15.03 -9.92
N CYS A 22 -4.47 15.38 -11.09
CA CYS A 22 -4.34 16.71 -11.68
C CYS A 22 -5.12 17.77 -10.90
N ASP A 23 -6.37 17.48 -10.53
CA ASP A 23 -7.27 18.43 -9.88
C ASP A 23 -6.79 18.80 -8.48
N GLU A 24 -6.34 17.81 -7.70
CA GLU A 24 -5.83 18.00 -6.33
C GLU A 24 -4.33 18.36 -6.29
N ALA A 25 -3.67 18.43 -7.45
CA ALA A 25 -2.24 18.71 -7.59
C ALA A 25 -1.36 17.84 -6.67
N VAL A 26 -1.65 16.54 -6.61
CA VAL A 26 -0.88 15.59 -5.78
C VAL A 26 0.33 15.04 -6.55
N ASP A 27 1.47 14.98 -5.87
CA ASP A 27 2.71 14.47 -6.46
C ASP A 27 2.75 12.93 -6.53
N TYR A 28 1.97 12.26 -5.67
CA TYR A 28 1.99 10.81 -5.53
C TYR A 28 0.64 10.25 -5.06
N ILE A 29 0.24 9.12 -5.65
CA ILE A 29 -0.94 8.34 -5.26
C ILE A 29 -0.51 6.89 -5.15
N MET A 30 -0.93 6.22 -4.07
CA MET A 30 -0.82 4.78 -3.91
C MET A 30 -2.22 4.18 -3.88
N GLU A 31 -2.52 3.30 -4.83
CA GLU A 31 -3.76 2.52 -4.82
C GLU A 31 -3.60 1.36 -3.84
N CYS A 32 -4.51 1.27 -2.86
CA CYS A 32 -4.53 0.22 -1.85
C CYS A 32 -5.86 -0.52 -1.88
N THR A 33 -5.83 -1.80 -1.52
CA THR A 33 -7.02 -2.64 -1.33
C THR A 33 -7.10 -3.09 0.13
N GLU A 34 -8.30 -3.40 0.61
CA GLU A 34 -8.46 -3.98 1.95
C GLU A 34 -7.68 -5.30 2.08
N LYS A 35 -6.94 -5.47 3.18
CA LYS A 35 -6.14 -6.67 3.41
C LYS A 35 -7.04 -7.88 3.64
N THR A 36 -6.82 -8.94 2.86
CA THR A 36 -7.49 -10.23 3.04
C THR A 36 -6.61 -11.22 3.78
N GLN A 37 -7.16 -12.38 4.18
CA GLN A 37 -6.36 -13.46 4.79
C GLN A 37 -5.27 -14.01 3.86
N ASN A 38 -5.36 -13.76 2.55
CA ASN A 38 -4.33 -14.21 1.60
C ASN A 38 -3.13 -13.24 1.52
N ASP A 39 -3.25 -12.03 2.07
CA ASP A 39 -2.27 -10.95 1.95
C ASP A 39 -1.26 -10.93 3.11
N ILE A 40 -0.81 -12.11 3.54
CA ILE A 40 0.12 -12.28 4.67
C ILE A 40 1.52 -11.74 4.31
N LYS A 41 1.85 -11.66 3.02
CA LYS A 41 3.18 -11.30 2.50
C LYS A 41 3.27 -9.91 1.86
N GLY A 42 2.25 -9.07 2.03
CA GLY A 42 2.23 -7.71 1.50
C GLY A 42 2.59 -6.65 2.55
N GLY A 43 2.97 -5.48 2.09
CA GLY A 43 3.18 -4.30 2.92
C GLY A 43 1.89 -3.70 3.48
N THR A 44 2.03 -2.72 4.36
CA THR A 44 0.93 -1.92 4.90
C THR A 44 1.33 -0.46 5.00
N LEU A 45 0.36 0.44 5.11
CA LEU A 45 0.60 1.86 5.32
C LEU A 45 0.69 2.15 6.82
N ILE A 46 1.74 2.87 7.21
CA ILE A 46 1.95 3.36 8.56
C ILE A 46 2.12 4.88 8.54
N ASP A 47 1.78 5.54 9.65
CA ASP A 47 2.12 6.94 9.86
C ASP A 47 3.32 7.01 10.81
N ILE A 48 4.38 7.69 10.37
CA ILE A 48 5.50 8.07 11.20
C ILE A 48 5.60 9.58 11.18
N ALA A 49 5.29 10.21 12.32
CA ALA A 49 5.38 11.66 12.51
C ALA A 49 4.60 12.49 11.47
N GLY A 50 3.41 12.03 11.09
CA GLY A 50 2.56 12.69 10.10
C GLY A 50 2.95 12.39 8.65
N GLN A 51 3.88 11.46 8.44
CA GLN A 51 4.28 10.99 7.11
C GLN A 51 3.78 9.56 6.89
N LEU A 52 2.98 9.39 5.85
CA LEU A 52 2.58 8.07 5.37
C LEU A 52 3.80 7.35 4.77
N MET A 53 4.04 6.13 5.23
CA MET A 53 5.13 5.27 4.78
C MET A 53 4.59 3.87 4.49
N HIS A 54 5.20 3.19 3.52
CA HIS A 54 4.91 1.79 3.22
C HIS A 54 5.89 0.90 3.99
N LEU A 55 5.35 0.07 4.88
CA LEU A 55 6.10 -0.89 5.70
C LEU A 55 5.98 -2.29 5.10
N GLU A 56 7.12 -2.90 4.78
CA GLU A 56 7.24 -4.25 4.23
C GLU A 56 7.87 -5.21 5.23
N ILE A 57 7.58 -6.52 5.12
CA ILE A 57 8.08 -7.57 6.02
C ILE A 57 9.60 -7.47 6.29
N PRO A 58 10.49 -7.28 5.28
CA PRO A 58 11.93 -7.20 5.52
C PRO A 58 12.38 -6.02 6.38
N GLN A 59 11.52 -5.01 6.58
CA GLN A 59 11.79 -3.84 7.41
C GLN A 59 11.34 -4.05 8.86
N VAL A 60 10.59 -5.13 9.15
CA VAL A 60 10.04 -5.44 10.46
C VAL A 60 11.04 -6.28 11.26
N PRO A 61 11.39 -5.87 12.50
CA PRO A 61 12.21 -6.70 13.37
C PRO A 61 11.58 -8.08 13.62
N PRO A 62 12.37 -9.17 13.70
CA PRO A 62 11.85 -10.53 13.86
C PRO A 62 10.86 -10.70 15.01
N GLU A 63 11.08 -10.00 16.12
CA GLU A 63 10.24 -9.99 17.32
C GLU A 63 8.83 -9.41 17.11
N HIS A 64 8.62 -8.63 16.05
CA HIS A 64 7.34 -7.96 15.73
C HIS A 64 6.64 -8.57 14.51
N LEU A 65 7.16 -9.66 13.93
CA LEU A 65 6.60 -10.28 12.73
C LEU A 65 5.17 -10.81 12.92
N ASP A 66 4.88 -11.40 14.08
CA ASP A 66 3.54 -11.95 14.37
C ASP A 66 2.49 -10.84 14.45
N GLU A 67 2.86 -9.69 15.00
CA GLU A 67 1.99 -8.52 15.08
C GLU A 67 1.77 -7.90 13.68
N PHE A 68 2.82 -7.83 12.86
CA PHE A 68 2.72 -7.33 11.50
C PHE A 68 1.84 -8.22 10.61
N CYS A 69 1.94 -9.55 10.76
CA CYS A 69 1.11 -10.51 10.01
C CYS A 69 -0.36 -10.53 10.47
N SER A 70 -0.69 -9.89 11.60
CA SER A 70 -2.04 -9.88 12.17
C SER A 70 -2.96 -8.91 11.42
N THR A 71 -4.02 -9.44 10.83
CA THR A 71 -5.11 -8.67 10.19
C THR A 71 -5.97 -7.86 11.17
N ARG A 72 -5.73 -7.99 12.48
CA ARG A 72 -6.40 -7.16 13.51
C ARG A 72 -5.74 -5.81 13.72
N THR A 73 -4.42 -5.74 13.51
CA THR A 73 -3.62 -4.55 13.80
C THR A 73 -3.43 -3.71 12.55
N PHE A 74 -3.09 -4.35 11.43
CA PHE A 74 -2.90 -3.70 10.14
C PHE A 74 -4.00 -4.17 9.18
N LYS A 75 -4.79 -3.21 8.69
CA LYS A 75 -5.93 -3.42 7.78
C LYS A 75 -5.58 -2.99 6.36
#